data_AF-A0A2V6DYS9-F1
#
_entry.id   AF-A0A2V6DYS9-F1
#
_cell.length_a   1.000
_cell.length_b   1.000
_cell.length_c   1.000
_cell.angle_alpha   90.00
_cell.angle_beta   90.00
_cell.angle_gamma   90.00
#
_symmetry.space_group_name_H-M   'P 1'
#
loop_
_entity.id
_entity.type
_entity.pdbx_description
1 polymer ?
#
loop_
_entity_poly.entity_id
_entity_poly.type
_entity_poly.pdbx_seq_one_letter_code
_entity_poly.pdbx_strand_id
1 'polypeptide(L)'
;MNEWFFGGTTDNWLAALRIGLGLQLVLYCIVSRADWRQMFALQPGSFVTRDLTEALVTLGSTLVPRVSWFISAGEFIGLSEATVLSVVWSVLLAAGLCLVAGIFCRSAAIAAWFLHLSAIKSSALLSYGVDNFTSIGLFYLMLSPLPDHLALDSR
;
A
#
# COMPACT_ATOMS: atom_id res chain seq x y z
N MET A 1 -8.46 36.91 -17.48
CA MET A 1 -7.20 36.76 -16.70
C MET A 1 -7.11 35.41 -15.97
N ASN A 2 -7.73 34.32 -16.46
CA ASN A 2 -7.80 33.03 -15.75
C ASN A 2 -7.24 31.85 -16.58
N GLU A 3 -6.14 32.02 -17.32
CA GLU A 3 -5.52 30.94 -18.11
C GLU A 3 -4.00 30.81 -17.88
N TRP A 4 -3.44 31.41 -16.82
CA TRP A 4 -2.00 31.73 -16.83
C TRP A 4 -1.03 30.75 -16.13
N PHE A 5 -1.47 29.78 -15.34
CA PHE A 5 -0.49 28.92 -14.62
C PHE A 5 -0.51 27.43 -14.93
N PHE A 6 -1.60 26.90 -15.49
CA PHE A 6 -1.67 25.49 -15.87
C PHE A 6 -2.38 25.40 -17.22
N GLY A 7 -1.60 25.51 -18.30
CA GLY A 7 -2.11 25.10 -19.62
C GLY A 7 -2.64 23.67 -19.51
N GLY A 8 -3.74 23.35 -20.18
CA GLY A 8 -4.40 22.04 -20.14
C GLY A 8 -3.43 20.91 -20.49
N THR A 9 -2.69 20.45 -19.50
CA THR A 9 -1.70 19.38 -19.64
C THR A 9 -2.46 18.09 -19.78
N THR A 10 -2.16 17.34 -20.84
CA THR A 10 -2.71 16.01 -21.08
C THR A 10 -2.42 15.12 -19.87
N ASP A 11 -3.46 14.58 -19.24
CA ASP A 11 -3.35 13.69 -18.06
C ASP A 11 -2.69 12.33 -18.37
N ASN A 12 -2.17 12.16 -19.59
CA ASN A 12 -1.53 10.93 -20.08
C ASN A 12 -0.34 10.50 -19.21
N TRP A 13 0.47 11.44 -18.72
CA TRP A 13 1.61 11.11 -17.85
C TRP A 13 1.15 10.56 -16.50
N LEU A 14 0.06 11.11 -15.96
CA LEU A 14 -0.52 10.69 -14.69
C LEU A 14 -1.18 9.31 -14.83
N ALA A 15 -1.85 9.08 -15.97
CA ALA A 15 -2.39 7.77 -16.32
C ALA A 15 -1.28 6.71 -16.45
N ALA A 16 -0.15 7.05 -17.10
CA ALA A 16 1.00 6.17 -17.20
C ALA A 16 1.61 5.86 -15.83
N LEU A 17 1.75 6.86 -14.96
CA LEU A 17 2.23 6.70 -13.58
C LEU A 17 1.29 5.78 -12.78
N ARG A 18 -0.03 5.98 -12.90
CA ARG A 18 -1.06 5.16 -12.25
C ARG A 18 -0.95 3.70 -12.66
N ILE A 19 -0.90 3.44 -13.97
CA ILE A 19 -0.81 2.07 -14.50
C ILE A 19 0.51 1.43 -14.10
N GLY A 20 1.63 2.16 -14.19
CA GLY A 20 2.95 1.67 -13.81
C GLY A 20 3.04 1.29 -12.33
N LEU A 21 2.58 2.16 -11.43
CA LEU A 21 2.57 1.88 -9.99
C LEU A 21 1.55 0.80 -9.61
N GLY A 22 0.38 0.77 -10.26
CA GLY A 22 -0.60 -0.30 -10.08
C GLY A 22 -0.02 -1.66 -10.49
N LEU A 23 0.65 -1.74 -11.64
CA LEU A 23 1.33 -2.96 -12.10
C LEU A 23 2.46 -3.36 -11.15
N GLN A 24 3.29 -2.40 -10.71
CA GLN A 24 4.35 -2.65 -9.74
C GLN A 24 3.80 -3.24 -8.44
N LEU A 25 2.66 -2.73 -7.95
CA LEU A 25 2.01 -3.22 -6.75
C LEU A 25 1.43 -4.63 -6.93
N VAL A 26 0.83 -4.91 -8.09
CA VAL A 26 0.34 -6.25 -8.45
C VAL A 26 1.50 -7.24 -8.49
N LEU A 27 2.62 -6.89 -9.13
CA LEU A 27 3.81 -7.72 -9.16
C LEU A 27 4.39 -7.95 -7.75
N TYR A 28 4.48 -6.90 -6.93
CA TYR A 28 4.85 -7.00 -5.53
C TYR A 28 3.98 -8.03 -4.79
N CYS A 29 2.65 -7.96 -4.94
CA CYS A 29 1.73 -8.89 -4.31
C CYS A 29 1.91 -10.34 -4.80
N ILE A 30 2.09 -10.53 -6.11
CA ILE A 30 2.25 -11.87 -6.70
C ILE A 30 3.56 -12.52 -6.22
N VAL A 31 4.68 -11.78 -6.29
CA VAL A 31 5.99 -12.28 -5.89
C VAL A 31 6.05 -12.55 -4.39
N SER A 32 5.49 -11.65 -3.57
CA SER A 32 5.51 -11.80 -2.11
C SER A 32 4.51 -12.85 -1.60
N ARG A 33 3.58 -13.36 -2.41
CA ARG A 33 2.50 -14.26 -1.95
C ARG A 33 3.01 -15.51 -1.22
N ALA A 34 4.07 -16.13 -1.72
CA ALA A 34 4.62 -17.37 -1.15
C ALA A 34 5.17 -17.12 0.26
N ASP A 35 5.87 -16.00 0.46
CA ASP A 35 6.59 -15.69 1.68
C ASP A 35 5.81 -14.78 2.64
N TRP A 36 4.70 -14.18 2.19
CA TRP A 36 3.92 -13.19 2.94
C TRP A 36 3.61 -13.62 4.37
N ARG A 37 3.19 -14.87 4.57
CA ARG A 37 2.88 -15.39 5.90
C ARG A 37 4.13 -15.58 6.74
N GLN A 38 5.23 -16.04 6.15
CA GLN A 38 6.49 -16.25 6.88
C GLN A 38 7.16 -14.93 7.27
N MET A 39 7.00 -13.90 6.45
CA MET A 39 7.57 -12.57 6.69
C MET A 39 6.87 -11.81 7.82
N PHE A 40 5.56 -12.01 8.00
CA PHE A 40 4.76 -11.22 8.94
C PHE A 40 4.19 -12.01 10.13
N ALA A 41 4.14 -13.34 10.08
CA ALA A 41 3.65 -14.14 11.19
C ALA A 41 4.63 -14.13 12.38
N LEU A 42 4.09 -14.09 13.59
CA LEU A 42 4.82 -14.36 14.82
C LEU A 42 5.20 -15.85 14.91
N GLN A 43 6.33 -16.22 14.29
CA GLN A 43 6.87 -17.58 14.42
C GLN A 43 7.96 -17.63 15.50
N PRO A 44 7.81 -18.44 16.56
CA PRO A 44 8.87 -18.69 17.52
C PRO A 44 10.00 -19.46 16.81
N GLY A 45 11.14 -18.79 16.59
CA GLY A 45 12.32 -19.36 15.92
C GLY A 45 12.66 -18.76 14.55
N SER A 46 11.87 -17.81 14.04
CA SER A 46 12.28 -17.03 12.86
C SER A 46 13.40 -16.05 13.24
N PHE A 47 14.50 -16.06 12.49
CA PHE A 47 15.70 -15.25 12.75
C PHE A 47 15.45 -13.74 12.71
N VAL A 48 14.31 -13.30 12.16
CA VAL A 48 13.90 -11.89 12.16
C VAL A 48 12.39 -11.79 12.41
N THR A 49 12.02 -11.35 13.60
CA THR A 49 10.62 -11.25 14.05
C THR A 49 10.06 -9.87 13.76
N ARG A 50 8.82 -9.82 13.24
CA ARG A 50 8.02 -8.59 13.05
C ARG A 50 8.01 -7.72 14.32
N ASP A 51 7.90 -8.34 15.49
CA ASP A 51 7.94 -7.66 16.79
C ASP A 51 9.20 -6.83 17.00
N LEU A 52 10.37 -7.34 16.60
CA LEU A 52 11.63 -6.64 16.78
C LEU A 52 11.70 -5.42 15.86
N THR A 53 11.28 -5.57 14.60
CA THR A 53 11.24 -4.48 13.61
C THR A 53 10.23 -3.41 14.01
N GLU A 54 9.02 -3.80 14.41
CA GLU A 54 8.01 -2.86 14.85
C GLU A 54 8.37 -2.19 16.18
N ALA A 55 9.05 -2.88 17.10
CA ALA A 55 9.57 -2.28 18.33
C ALA A 55 10.63 -1.20 18.02
N LEU A 56 11.56 -1.47 17.10
CA LEU A 56 12.56 -0.49 16.64
C LEU A 56 11.91 0.73 15.97
N VAL A 57 10.86 0.52 15.17
CA VAL A 57 10.09 1.63 14.56
C VAL A 57 9.35 2.44 15.63
N THR A 58 8.78 1.77 16.63
CA THR A 58 8.06 2.42 17.74
C THR A 58 8.96 3.31 18.58
N LEU A 59 10.24 2.96 18.73
CA LEU A 59 11.24 3.78 19.43
C LEU A 59 11.50 5.12 18.71
N GLY A 60 11.31 5.18 17.39
CA GLY A 60 11.47 6.41 16.61
C GLY A 60 10.19 7.26 16.51
N SER A 61 9.02 6.64 16.33
CA SER A 61 7.73 7.34 16.25
C SER A 61 6.56 6.37 16.44
N THR A 62 5.63 6.72 17.33
CA THR A 62 4.45 5.90 17.65
C THR A 62 3.41 5.86 16.51
N LEU A 63 3.40 6.88 15.65
CA LEU A 63 2.38 7.12 14.61
C LEU A 63 2.70 6.48 13.26
N VAL A 64 3.69 5.59 13.19
CA VAL A 64 4.01 4.88 11.95
C VAL A 64 3.01 3.74 11.73
N PRO A 65 2.37 3.65 10.55
CA PRO A 65 1.41 2.58 10.26
C PRO A 65 2.13 1.23 10.22
N ARG A 66 1.51 0.22 10.84
CA ARG A 66 2.09 -1.10 11.12
C ARG A 66 1.13 -2.22 10.81
N VAL A 67 1.67 -3.38 10.44
CA VAL A 67 0.89 -4.59 10.21
C VAL A 67 0.21 -5.05 11.51
N SER A 68 0.84 -4.86 12.68
CA SER A 68 0.21 -5.12 13.98
C SER A 68 -1.12 -4.42 14.19
N TRP A 69 -1.32 -3.20 13.67
CA TRP A 69 -2.60 -2.49 13.86
C TRP A 69 -3.77 -3.27 13.25
N PHE A 70 -3.54 -3.88 12.09
CA PHE A 70 -4.55 -4.72 11.43
C PHE A 70 -4.75 -6.05 12.17
N ILE A 71 -3.66 -6.66 12.66
CA ILE A 71 -3.72 -7.90 13.44
C ILE A 71 -4.53 -7.69 14.72
N SER A 72 -4.19 -6.66 15.52
CA SER A 72 -4.92 -6.33 16.75
C SER A 72 -6.39 -5.98 16.48
N ALA A 73 -6.68 -5.28 15.39
CA ALA A 73 -8.07 -5.00 14.99
C ALA A 73 -8.83 -6.28 14.59
N GLY A 74 -8.16 -7.22 13.92
CA GLY A 74 -8.74 -8.51 13.55
C GLY A 74 -8.96 -9.42 14.77
N GLU A 75 -8.01 -9.46 15.70
CA GLU A 75 -8.12 -10.19 16.96
C GLU A 75 -9.30 -9.69 17.81
N PHE A 76 -9.54 -8.37 17.82
CA PHE A 76 -10.70 -7.78 18.49
C PHE A 76 -12.04 -8.32 17.94
N ILE A 77 -12.07 -8.72 16.66
CA ILE A 77 -13.25 -9.28 15.98
C ILE A 77 -13.19 -10.83 15.95
N GLY A 78 -12.19 -11.44 16.61
CA GLY A 78 -12.02 -12.89 16.70
C GLY A 78 -11.41 -13.55 15.45
N LEU A 79 -10.76 -12.78 14.58
CA LEU A 79 -10.07 -13.32 13.41
C LEU A 79 -8.67 -13.85 13.78
N SER A 80 -8.26 -14.95 13.14
CA SER A 80 -6.89 -15.44 13.25
C SER A 80 -5.91 -14.52 12.51
N GLU A 81 -4.68 -14.39 13.02
CA GLU A 81 -3.61 -13.61 12.39
C GLU A 81 -3.41 -13.99 10.91
N ALA A 82 -3.43 -15.30 10.60
CA ALA A 82 -3.28 -15.79 9.23
C ALA A 82 -4.41 -15.32 8.30
N THR A 83 -5.64 -15.20 8.83
CA THR A 83 -6.79 -14.65 8.09
C THR A 83 -6.56 -13.16 7.82
N VAL A 84 -6.18 -12.40 8.84
CA VAL A 84 -5.93 -10.95 8.71
C VAL A 84 -4.83 -10.67 7.69
N LEU A 85 -3.70 -11.37 7.77
CA LEU A 85 -2.61 -11.21 6.82
C LEU A 85 -3.04 -11.54 5.39
N SER A 86 -3.90 -12.55 5.21
CA SER A 86 -4.45 -12.87 3.89
C SER A 86 -5.42 -11.79 3.39
N VAL A 87 -6.21 -11.18 4.27
CA VAL A 87 -7.10 -10.07 3.92
C VAL A 87 -6.30 -8.84 3.51
N VAL A 88 -5.28 -8.46 4.30
CA VAL A 88 -4.38 -7.34 3.99
C VAL A 88 -3.75 -7.51 2.60
N TRP A 89 -3.22 -8.70 2.31
CA TRP A 89 -2.66 -9.03 1.00
C TRP A 89 -3.70 -8.93 -0.13
N SER A 90 -4.90 -9.48 0.07
CA SER A 90 -5.98 -9.43 -0.92
C SER A 90 -6.44 -8.00 -1.21
N VAL A 91 -6.56 -7.15 -0.19
CA VAL A 91 -6.93 -5.74 -0.35
C VAL A 91 -5.82 -4.98 -1.07
N LEU A 92 -4.54 -5.26 -0.77
CA LEU A 92 -3.41 -4.65 -1.46
C LEU A 92 -3.39 -5.00 -2.96
N LEU A 93 -3.62 -6.28 -3.29
CA LEU A 93 -3.73 -6.75 -4.67
C LEU A 93 -4.93 -6.10 -5.39
N ALA A 94 -6.10 -6.06 -4.74
CA ALA A 94 -7.30 -5.44 -5.28
C ALA A 94 -7.08 -3.95 -5.56
N ALA A 95 -6.44 -3.22 -4.63
CA ALA A 95 -6.10 -1.81 -4.82
C ALA A 95 -5.16 -1.61 -6.03
N GLY A 96 -4.17 -2.48 -6.22
CA GLY A 96 -3.30 -2.47 -7.40
C GLY A 96 -4.07 -2.69 -8.71
N LEU A 97 -4.99 -3.66 -8.74
CA LEU A 97 -5.85 -3.92 -9.90
C LEU A 97 -6.79 -2.74 -10.19
N CYS A 98 -7.37 -2.13 -9.16
CA CYS A 98 -8.18 -0.92 -9.28
C CYS A 98 -7.39 0.25 -9.89
N LEU A 99 -6.13 0.44 -9.49
CA LEU A 99 -5.24 1.46 -10.07
C LEU A 99 -4.93 1.17 -11.55
N VAL A 100 -4.70 -0.09 -11.93
CA VAL A 100 -4.50 -0.44 -13.35
C VAL A 100 -5.76 -0.20 -14.16
N ALA A 101 -6.90 -0.69 -13.67
CA ALA A 101 -8.20 -0.56 -14.34
C ALA A 101 -8.72 0.89 -14.37
N GLY A 102 -8.26 1.74 -13.45
CA GLY A 102 -8.70 3.13 -13.35
C GLY A 102 -10.05 3.31 -12.69
N ILE A 103 -10.34 2.48 -11.68
CA ILE A 103 -11.60 2.47 -10.95
C ILE A 103 -11.31 2.87 -9.50
N PHE A 104 -12.05 3.84 -8.96
CA PHE A 104 -11.88 4.32 -7.58
C PHE A 104 -10.43 4.70 -7.26
N CYS A 105 -9.73 5.29 -8.22
CA CYS A 105 -8.31 5.59 -8.23
C CYS A 105 -7.81 6.26 -6.95
N ARG A 106 -8.55 7.26 -6.42
CA ARG A 106 -8.12 7.97 -5.20
C ARG A 106 -8.18 7.07 -3.97
N SER A 107 -9.32 6.41 -3.74
CA SER A 107 -9.44 5.48 -2.61
C SER A 107 -8.53 4.27 -2.74
N ALA A 108 -8.34 3.76 -3.96
CA ALA A 108 -7.40 2.68 -4.25
C ALA A 108 -5.95 3.13 -3.97
N ALA A 109 -5.57 4.35 -4.35
CA ALA A 109 -4.26 4.91 -4.04
C ALA A 109 -4.04 5.09 -2.54
N ILE A 110 -5.05 5.58 -1.80
CA ILE A 110 -4.99 5.70 -0.33
C ILE A 110 -4.81 4.33 0.33
N ALA A 111 -5.65 3.36 -0.05
CA ALA A 111 -5.58 2.00 0.50
C ALA A 111 -4.25 1.32 0.16
N ALA A 112 -3.83 1.39 -1.10
CA ALA A 112 -2.54 0.88 -1.57
C ALA A 112 -1.38 1.51 -0.82
N TRP A 113 -1.35 2.85 -0.73
CA TRP A 113 -0.30 3.58 -0.02
C TRP A 113 -0.21 3.16 1.45
N PHE A 114 -1.34 3.13 2.15
CA PHE A 114 -1.38 2.82 3.57
C PHE A 114 -0.95 1.37 3.87
N LEU A 115 -1.47 0.41 3.10
CA LEU A 115 -1.14 -1.01 3.28
C LEU A 115 0.30 -1.31 2.88
N HIS A 116 0.78 -0.75 1.77
CA HIS A 116 2.16 -0.92 1.31
C HIS A 116 3.16 -0.30 2.29
N LEU A 117 2.88 0.90 2.80
CA LEU A 117 3.71 1.56 3.80
C LEU A 117 3.77 0.75 5.10
N SER A 118 2.63 0.18 5.52
CA SER A 118 2.57 -0.70 6.68
C SER A 118 3.43 -1.95 6.49
N ALA A 119 3.35 -2.58 5.31
CA ALA A 119 4.10 -3.77 4.97
C ALA A 119 5.62 -3.51 4.98
N ILE A 120 6.08 -2.42 4.35
CA ILE A 120 7.50 -2.03 4.33
C ILE A 120 8.00 -1.79 5.75
N LYS A 121 7.29 -0.99 6.54
CA LYS A 121 7.74 -0.60 7.87
C LYS A 121 7.73 -1.74 8.88
N SER A 122 6.91 -2.77 8.65
CA SER A 122 6.82 -3.94 9.53
C SER A 122 7.71 -5.09 9.07
N SER A 123 8.23 -5.05 7.84
CA SER A 123 9.16 -6.04 7.32
C SER A 123 10.61 -5.61 7.54
N ALA A 124 11.47 -6.52 7.98
CA ALA A 124 12.90 -6.25 8.09
C ALA A 124 13.66 -6.36 6.76
N LEU A 125 13.05 -6.98 5.74
CA LEU A 125 13.70 -7.40 4.51
C LEU A 125 13.33 -6.54 3.28
N LEU A 126 12.30 -5.68 3.35
CA LEU A 126 11.78 -4.92 2.20
C LEU A 126 12.05 -3.42 2.28
N SER A 127 13.31 -3.04 2.47
CA SER A 127 13.72 -1.64 2.32
C SER A 127 14.74 -1.53 1.19
N TYR A 128 14.32 -1.91 -0.02
CA TYR A 128 15.07 -1.64 -1.24
C TYR A 128 14.52 -0.37 -1.94
N GLY A 129 15.30 0.22 -2.85
CA GLY A 129 14.95 1.51 -3.47
C GLY A 129 13.57 1.52 -4.15
N VAL A 130 13.18 0.40 -4.75
CA VAL A 130 11.87 0.23 -5.42
C VAL A 130 10.70 0.42 -4.45
N ASP A 131 10.81 -0.05 -3.21
CA ASP A 131 9.77 0.04 -2.20
C ASP A 131 9.52 1.50 -1.78
N ASN A 132 10.61 2.26 -1.66
CA ASN A 132 10.56 3.70 -1.37
C ASN A 132 9.96 4.49 -2.53
N PHE A 133 10.38 4.22 -3.78
CA PHE A 133 9.81 4.86 -4.96
C PHE A 133 8.32 4.55 -5.13
N THR A 134 7.91 3.30 -4.86
CA THR A 134 6.52 2.89 -4.92
C THR A 134 5.69 3.62 -3.87
N SER A 135 6.18 3.73 -2.64
CA SER A 135 5.48 4.45 -1.56
C SER A 135 5.36 5.95 -1.83
N ILE A 136 6.42 6.58 -2.36
CA ILE A 136 6.39 8.00 -2.76
C ILE A 136 5.44 8.19 -3.95
N GLY A 137 5.48 7.30 -4.94
CA GLY A 137 4.61 7.35 -6.11
C GLY A 137 3.13 7.23 -5.73
N LEU A 138 2.78 6.26 -4.87
CA LEU A 138 1.43 6.08 -4.37
C LEU A 138 0.94 7.28 -3.54
N PHE A 139 1.84 7.93 -2.77
CA PHE A 139 1.52 9.17 -2.08
C PHE A 139 1.13 10.29 -3.05
N TYR A 140 1.87 10.46 -4.14
CA TYR A 140 1.52 11.45 -5.15
C TYR A 140 0.22 11.11 -5.87
N LEU A 141 -0.04 9.83 -6.17
CA LEU A 141 -1.31 9.40 -6.76
C LEU A 141 -2.51 9.62 -5.83
N MET A 142 -2.32 9.52 -4.52
CA MET A 142 -3.38 9.86 -3.56
C MET A 142 -3.79 11.34 -3.67
N LEU A 143 -2.83 12.24 -3.90
CA LEU A 143 -3.07 13.69 -3.94
C LEU A 143 -3.50 14.20 -5.32
N SER A 144 -3.16 13.48 -6.38
CA SER A 144 -3.41 13.96 -7.74
C SER A 144 -4.90 13.91 -8.12
N PRO A 145 -5.37 14.86 -8.96
CA PRO A 145 -6.70 14.79 -9.56
C PRO A 145 -6.68 13.73 -10.66
N LEU A 146 -6.95 12.48 -10.32
CA LEU A 146 -7.04 11.41 -11.31
C LEU A 146 -8.40 11.43 -12.01
N PRO A 147 -8.45 11.30 -13.34
CA PRO A 147 -9.70 11.04 -14.05
C PRO A 147 -10.21 9.66 -13.61
N ASP A 148 -11.28 9.67 -12.83
CA ASP A 148 -11.82 8.49 -12.15
C ASP A 148 -13.26 8.30 -12.62
N HIS A 149 -13.48 7.41 -13.60
CA HIS A 149 -14.77 7.26 -14.28
C HIS A 149 -15.89 6.74 -13.35
N LEU A 150 -15.53 6.19 -12.19
CA LEU A 150 -16.44 5.63 -11.20
C LEU A 150 -16.26 6.24 -9.79
N ALA A 151 -15.49 7.32 -9.64
CA ALA A 151 -15.37 7.97 -8.34
C ALA A 151 -16.74 8.44 -7.83
N LEU A 152 -17.03 8.15 -6.56
CA LEU A 152 -18.15 8.71 -5.81
C LEU A 152 -18.11 10.26 -5.75
N ASP A 153 -16.95 10.85 -6.02
CA ASP A 153 -16.66 12.29 -6.04
C ASP A 153 -16.70 12.90 -7.46
N SER A 154 -17.31 12.22 -8.45
CA SER A 154 -17.35 12.65 -9.86
C SER A 154 -18.39 13.74 -10.17
N ARG A 155 -18.56 14.74 -9.29
CA ARG A 155 -19.43 15.90 -9.53
C ARG A 155 -18.70 17.22 -9.46
#